data_AF-A0A524DZZ5-F1
#
_entry.id   AF-A0A524DZZ5-F1
#
_cell.length_a   1.000
_cell.length_b   1.000
_cell.length_c   1.000
_cell.angle_alpha   90.00
_cell.angle_beta   90.00
_cell.angle_gamma   90.00
#
_symmetry.space_group_name_H-M   'P 1'
#
loop_
_entity.id
_entity.type
_entity.pdbx_description
1 polymer ?
#
loop_
_entity_poly.entity_id
_entity_poly.type
_entity_poly.pdbx_seq_one_letter_code
_entity_poly.pdbx_strand_id
1 'polypeptide(L)'
;MEIDYNKTDKDDESLSETKLDGDIIQVRAKISCPTCEYQRIFKNQFPRDAVEQMVVSLKIFDWLTCSKCGDLLKLDLEFKI
;
A
#
# COMPACT_ATOMS: atom_id res chain seq x y z
N MET A 1 -16.73 3.23 -8.93
CA MET A 1 -16.56 3.54 -7.51
C MET A 1 -15.59 4.68 -7.43
N GLU A 2 -16.07 5.85 -7.00
CA GLU A 2 -15.26 7.06 -6.85
C GLU A 2 -14.52 6.96 -5.51
N ILE A 3 -13.21 7.22 -5.52
CA ILE A 3 -12.35 7.15 -4.34
C ILE A 3 -12.15 8.59 -3.85
N ASP A 4 -12.78 8.92 -2.71
CA ASP A 4 -12.62 10.21 -2.04
C ASP A 4 -11.19 10.37 -1.51
N TYR A 5 -10.36 11.12 -2.25
CA TYR A 5 -9.08 11.63 -1.81
C TYR A 5 -9.28 12.86 -0.92
N ASN A 6 -9.68 12.67 0.33
CA ASN A 6 -9.51 13.71 1.34
C ASN A 6 -9.47 13.15 2.76
N LYS A 7 -8.26 12.77 3.19
CA LYS A 7 -7.83 12.99 4.57
C LYS A 7 -6.30 13.07 4.62
N THR A 8 -5.87 14.25 5.04
CA THR A 8 -4.52 14.74 5.23
C THR A 8 -3.69 13.83 6.14
N ASP A 9 -2.41 13.70 5.78
CA ASP A 9 -1.33 13.12 6.57
C ASP A 9 -1.35 13.56 8.04
N LYS A 10 -1.44 12.59 8.95
CA LYS A 10 -0.79 12.59 10.27
C LYS A 10 -0.81 11.18 10.87
N ASP A 11 0.40 10.66 11.01
CA ASP A 11 0.90 9.63 11.91
C ASP A 11 -0.03 8.51 12.40
N ASP A 12 0.38 7.31 11.97
CA ASP A 12 0.52 6.12 12.81
C ASP A 12 -0.73 5.56 13.49
N GLU A 13 -1.63 5.02 12.67
CA GLU A 13 -2.38 3.83 13.08
C GLU A 13 -2.11 2.73 12.07
N SER A 14 -1.32 1.75 12.53
CA SER A 14 -1.42 0.35 12.13
C SER A 14 -2.87 -0.04 11.88
N LEU A 15 -3.14 -0.98 10.97
CA LEU A 15 -4.49 -1.44 10.62
C LEU A 15 -5.31 -1.70 11.90
N SER A 16 -6.18 -0.75 12.26
CA SER A 16 -6.91 -0.74 13.52
C SER A 16 -7.81 -1.96 13.63
N GLU A 17 -8.06 -2.46 14.85
CA GLU A 17 -8.93 -3.60 15.17
C GLU A 17 -10.41 -3.34 14.86
N THR A 18 -10.70 -2.94 13.62
CA THR A 18 -12.06 -2.99 13.09
C THR A 18 -12.37 -4.47 12.87
N LYS A 19 -13.49 -4.96 13.40
CA LYS A 19 -13.97 -6.34 13.19
C LYS A 19 -13.94 -6.64 11.70
N LEU A 20 -12.94 -7.44 11.28
CA LEU A 20 -12.82 -7.85 9.89
C LEU A 20 -13.95 -8.84 9.62
N ASP A 21 -14.79 -8.48 8.67
CA ASP A 21 -15.60 -9.46 7.96
C ASP A 21 -14.60 -10.41 7.29
N GLY A 22 -14.72 -11.73 7.51
CA GLY A 22 -13.68 -12.72 7.12
C GLY A 22 -13.35 -12.75 5.62
N ASP A 23 -14.20 -12.10 4.82
CA ASP A 23 -14.08 -11.94 3.38
C ASP A 23 -13.34 -10.69 2.93
N ILE A 24 -12.98 -9.75 3.81
CA ILE A 24 -12.26 -8.52 3.42
C ILE A 24 -10.81 -8.58 3.87
N ILE A 25 -9.89 -8.37 2.93
CA ILE A 25 -8.46 -8.20 3.20
C ILE A 25 -8.13 -6.72 3.18
N GLN A 26 -7.49 -6.24 4.24
CA GLN A 26 -6.90 -4.90 4.28
C GLN A 26 -5.41 -4.99 4.00
N VAL A 27 -4.91 -4.12 3.13
CA VAL A 27 -3.51 -4.06 2.73
C VAL A 27 -2.98 -2.64 2.91
N ARG A 28 -1.82 -2.53 3.54
CA ARG A 28 -1.05 -1.29 3.58
C ARG A 28 0.24 -1.51 2.79
N ALA A 29 0.43 -0.72 1.74
CA ALA A 29 1.65 -0.71 0.95
C ALA A 29 2.47 0.52 1.30
N LYS A 30 3.69 0.34 1.77
CA LYS A 30 4.66 1.40 2.02
C LYS A 30 5.75 1.35 0.95
N ILE A 31 5.85 2.41 0.17
CA ILE A 31 6.93 2.61 -0.80
C ILE A 31 7.93 3.56 -0.18
N SER A 32 9.22 3.19 -0.19
CA SER A 32 10.28 4.02 0.36
C SER A 32 11.53 3.98 -0.52
N CYS A 33 12.25 5.11 -0.58
CA CYS A 33 13.56 5.15 -1.20
C CYS A 33 14.64 4.78 -0.17
N PRO A 34 15.60 3.91 -0.50
CA PRO A 34 16.67 3.55 0.43
C PRO A 34 17.68 4.69 0.68
N THR A 35 17.76 5.66 -0.24
CA THR A 35 18.84 6.67 -0.26
C THR A 35 18.36 8.06 0.13
N CYS A 36 17.07 8.35 0.02
CA CYS A 36 16.51 9.65 0.39
C CYS A 36 15.21 9.49 1.19
N GLU A 37 14.71 10.61 1.72
CA GLU A 37 13.52 10.66 2.58
C GLU A 37 12.19 10.43 1.83
N TYR A 38 12.23 10.04 0.55
CA TYR A 38 11.00 9.75 -0.18
C TYR A 38 10.30 8.52 0.40
N GLN A 39 9.06 8.71 0.83
CA GLN A 39 8.16 7.63 1.19
C GLN A 39 6.72 7.97 0.82
N ARG A 40 5.93 6.94 0.51
CA ARG A 40 4.48 7.03 0.35
C ARG A 40 3.81 5.79 0.91
N ILE A 41 2.66 5.98 1.54
CA ILE A 41 1.86 4.90 2.12
C ILE A 41 0.51 4.88 1.42
N PHE A 42 0.11 3.70 0.98
CA PHE A 42 -1.19 3.44 0.38
C PHE A 42 -1.92 2.42 1.26
N LYS A 43 -3.21 2.66 1.49
CA LYS A 43 -4.09 1.71 2.18
C LYS A 43 -5.15 1.29 1.19
N ASN A 44 -5.37 -0.01 1.04
CA ASN A 44 -6.40 -0.57 0.17
C ASN A 44 -7.15 -1.68 0.90
N GLN A 45 -8.37 -1.95 0.48
CA GLN A 45 -9.18 -3.05 0.97
C GLN A 45 -9.87 -3.72 -0.21
N PHE A 46 -9.89 -5.04 -0.22
CA PHE A 46 -10.54 -5.79 -1.27
C PHE A 46 -11.11 -7.10 -0.72
N PRO A 47 -12.15 -7.64 -1.35
CA PRO A 47 -12.67 -8.94 -0.97
C PRO A 47 -11.64 -10.03 -1.32
N ARG A 48 -11.59 -11.10 -0.53
CA ARG A 48 -10.57 -12.16 -0.60
C ARG A 48 -10.51 -12.84 -1.98
N ASP A 49 -11.65 -12.92 -2.67
CA ASP A 49 -11.77 -13.45 -4.03
C ASP A 49 -11.11 -12.56 -5.10
N ALA A 50 -10.84 -11.29 -4.80
CA ALA A 50 -10.18 -10.34 -5.69
C ALA A 50 -8.65 -10.24 -5.48
N VAL A 51 -8.04 -11.09 -4.64
CA VAL A 51 -6.59 -11.12 -4.36
C VAL A 51 -5.74 -11.14 -5.63
N GLU A 52 -6.16 -11.87 -6.66
CA GLU A 52 -5.37 -12.01 -7.89
C GLU A 52 -5.14 -10.67 -8.60
N GLN A 53 -6.08 -9.73 -8.51
CA GLN A 53 -5.93 -8.39 -9.10
C GLN A 53 -4.83 -7.58 -8.42
N MET A 54 -4.60 -7.81 -7.12
CA MET A 54 -3.49 -7.20 -6.39
C MET A 54 -2.14 -7.69 -6.94
N VAL A 55 -2.00 -9.00 -7.21
CA VAL A 55 -0.73 -9.59 -7.66
C VAL A 55 -0.24 -8.95 -8.96
N VAL A 56 -1.14 -8.66 -9.91
CA VAL A 56 -0.78 -7.97 -11.16
C VAL A 56 -0.27 -6.56 -10.89
N SER A 57 -0.94 -5.84 -9.99
CA SER A 57 -0.54 -4.49 -9.60
C SER A 57 0.83 -4.48 -8.92
N LEU A 58 1.17 -5.51 -8.14
CA LEU A 58 2.45 -5.62 -7.43
C LEU A 58 3.65 -5.78 -8.37
N LYS A 59 3.50 -6.47 -9.50
CA LYS A 59 4.61 -6.66 -10.47
C LYS A 59 5.14 -5.35 -11.06
N ILE A 60 4.31 -4.32 -11.11
CA ILE A 60 4.71 -3.01 -11.65
C ILE A 60 5.71 -2.32 -10.71
N PHE A 61 5.66 -2.62 -9.40
CA PHE A 61 6.52 -1.97 -8.40
C PHE A 61 7.98 -2.42 -8.48
N ASP A 62 8.26 -3.59 -9.05
CA ASP A 62 9.63 -4.12 -9.21
C ASP A 62 10.53 -3.21 -10.05
N TRP A 63 9.94 -2.33 -10.86
CA TRP A 63 10.65 -1.43 -11.77
C TRP A 63 10.51 0.05 -11.40
N LEU A 64 9.93 0.37 -10.24
CA LEU A 64 9.78 1.76 -9.83
C LEU A 64 11.09 2.30 -9.26
N THR A 65 11.52 3.43 -9.79
CA THR A 65 12.71 4.16 -9.33
C THR A 65 12.33 5.48 -8.68
N CYS A 66 13.12 5.92 -7.71
CA CYS A 66 12.96 7.22 -7.08
C CYS A 66 13.24 8.34 -8.10
N SER A 67 12.32 9.29 -8.24
CA SER A 67 12.49 10.41 -9.18
C SER A 67 13.60 11.39 -8.79
N LYS A 68 14.10 11.34 -7.55
CA LYS A 68 15.16 12.23 -7.05
C LYS A 68 16.56 11.65 -7.24
N CYS A 69 16.77 10.37 -6.93
CA CYS A 69 18.10 9.73 -6.95
C CYS A 69 18.24 8.59 -7.97
N GLY A 70 17.15 8.13 -8.58
CA GLY A 70 17.17 7.05 -9.56
C GLY A 70 17.21 5.64 -8.97
N ASP A 71 17.36 5.49 -7.65
CA ASP A 71 17.42 4.18 -7.00
C ASP A 71 16.08 3.45 -7.05
N LEU A 72 16.13 2.12 -7.06
CA LEU A 72 14.95 1.27 -6.97
C LEU A 72 14.21 1.52 -5.65
N LEU A 73 12.90 1.72 -5.74
CA LEU A 73 12.04 1.90 -4.59
C LEU A 73 11.79 0.55 -3.91
N LYS A 74 11.82 0.56 -2.58
CA LYS A 74 11.45 -0.57 -1.74
C LYS A 74 9.95 -0.55 -1.50
N LEU A 75 9.29 -1.69 -1.71
CA LEU A 75 7.89 -1.91 -1.37
C LEU A 75 7.78 -2.85 -0.16
N ASP A 76 7.14 -2.36 0.90
CA ASP A 76 6.76 -3.15 2.07
C ASP A 76 5.23 -3.30 2.10
N LEU A 77 4.75 -4.53 2.25
CA LEU A 77 3.30 -4.84 2.30
C LEU A 77 2.93 -5.39 3.68
N GLU A 78 1.93 -4.78 4.31
CA GLU A 78 1.31 -5.27 5.54
C GLU A 78 -0.12 -5.71 5.22
N PHE A 79 -0.47 -6.93 5.62
CA PHE A 79 -1.80 -7.51 5.40
C PHE A 79 -2.50 -7.70 6.73
N LYS A 80 -3.82 -7.44 6.75
CA LYS A 80 -4.72 -7.86 7.83
C LYS A 80 -5.86 -8.66 7.20
N ILE A 81 -5.96 -9.91 7.63
CA ILE A 81 -6.72 -11.01 7.00
C ILE A 81 -7.57 -11.69 8.07
#